data_AF-W5LN68-F1
#
_entry.id   AF-W5LN68-F1
#
_cell.length_a   1.000
_cell.length_b   1.000
_cell.length_c   1.000
_cell.angle_alpha   90.00
_cell.angle_beta   90.00
_cell.angle_gamma   90.00
#
_symmetry.space_group_name_H-M   'P 1'
#
loop_
_entity.id
_entity.type
_entity.pdbx_description
1 polymer ?
#
loop_
_entity_poly.entity_id
_entity_poly.type
_entity_poly.pdbx_seq_one_letter_code
_entity_poly.pdbx_strand_id
1 'polypeptide(L)'
;MESSPNLSVTQKGSRYPVDLPCQDYDELKPDSGKYLSDMQTFNLPSGNKVKVTQENIGQLNLFVDDDPPHSLLALHAPADETQVVAIYLHRKWWPIYEVLKTSSKSRCGLLLVESVMERVILFLLSQIIFGILERPLGENMYFSTHPMREYAKILWQDGEAVGFYTIKKKGSLCDGCTGQSYHLPVLDTVYVRSRWRKNGLGLQMLQDFCSSMPKESAIGISYPISASMFGVCKKYLETHQDQRERLYEVEAPGDWSQRRNVWLSIRLQLHPTQSASSDESPHSSQVMERKLIRPESKVFRELEDNSSSSRRLSFRNCWVSLIYRSWGVSV
;
A
#
# COMPACT_ATOMS: atom_id res chain seq x y z
N MET A 1 -64.93 2.82 -16.45
CA MET A 1 -63.85 3.79 -16.69
C MET A 1 -63.40 4.29 -15.33
N GLU A 2 -62.44 3.60 -14.71
CA GLU A 2 -61.74 4.12 -13.55
C GLU A 2 -60.26 3.79 -13.74
N SER A 3 -59.51 4.85 -14.07
CA SER A 3 -58.08 4.84 -14.27
C SER A 3 -57.39 5.12 -12.93
N SER A 4 -56.80 4.09 -12.34
CA SER A 4 -55.85 4.24 -11.23
C SER A 4 -54.54 4.83 -11.74
N PRO A 5 -53.95 5.85 -11.11
CA PRO A 5 -52.62 6.31 -11.46
C PRO A 5 -51.59 5.38 -10.80
N ASN A 6 -50.76 4.74 -11.64
CA ASN A 6 -49.54 4.08 -11.20
C ASN A 6 -48.62 5.13 -10.56
N LEU A 7 -48.51 5.13 -9.22
CA LEU A 7 -47.37 5.74 -8.54
C LEU A 7 -46.13 4.93 -8.90
N SER A 8 -45.35 5.43 -9.86
CA SER A 8 -43.96 5.02 -10.01
C SER A 8 -43.22 5.45 -8.75
N VAL A 9 -43.00 4.52 -7.83
CA VAL A 9 -42.03 4.66 -6.74
C VAL A 9 -40.66 4.74 -7.39
N THR A 10 -40.21 5.95 -7.68
CA THR A 10 -38.83 6.23 -8.03
C THR A 10 -38.00 5.89 -6.80
N GLN A 11 -37.45 4.67 -6.73
CA GLN A 11 -36.39 4.35 -5.79
C GLN A 11 -35.25 5.33 -6.07
N LYS A 12 -35.13 6.36 -5.22
CA LYS A 12 -34.00 7.28 -5.22
C LYS A 12 -32.79 6.44 -4.84
N GLY A 13 -32.08 5.91 -5.84
CA GLY A 13 -30.92 5.04 -5.65
C GLY A 13 -29.96 5.70 -4.66
N SER A 14 -29.65 5.01 -3.57
CA SER A 14 -28.72 5.50 -2.56
C SER A 14 -27.38 5.77 -3.23
N ARG A 15 -26.97 7.05 -3.31
CA ARG A 15 -25.64 7.43 -3.79
C ARG A 15 -24.61 7.11 -2.71
N TYR A 16 -23.48 6.54 -3.13
CA TYR A 16 -22.35 6.24 -2.25
C TYR A 16 -21.35 7.40 -2.25
N PRO A 17 -20.40 7.45 -1.29
CA PRO A 17 -19.45 8.56 -1.18
C PRO A 17 -18.72 8.92 -2.48
N VAL A 18 -18.32 7.92 -3.27
CA VAL A 18 -17.63 8.11 -4.58
C VAL A 18 -18.56 8.62 -5.70
N ASP A 19 -19.88 8.56 -5.50
CA ASP A 19 -20.88 9.08 -6.44
C ASP A 19 -21.25 10.54 -6.14
N LEU A 20 -20.77 11.08 -5.02
CA LEU A 20 -20.98 12.46 -4.62
C LEU A 20 -19.81 13.33 -5.12
N PRO A 21 -20.08 14.59 -5.51
CA PRO A 21 -19.03 15.50 -5.94
C PRO A 21 -18.08 15.78 -4.77
N CYS A 22 -16.78 15.81 -5.06
CA CYS A 22 -15.71 16.20 -4.14
C CYS A 22 -14.61 16.79 -5.02
N GLN A 23 -14.43 18.11 -4.97
CA GLN A 23 -13.56 18.83 -5.90
C GLN A 23 -12.10 18.79 -5.44
N ASP A 24 -11.86 18.86 -4.13
CA ASP A 24 -10.54 18.86 -3.54
C ASP A 24 -10.50 18.09 -2.20
N TYR A 25 -9.29 18.00 -1.64
CA TYR A 25 -9.07 17.33 -0.36
C TYR A 25 -9.43 18.22 0.85
N ASP A 26 -9.63 19.52 0.67
CA ASP A 26 -10.06 20.40 1.75
C ASP A 26 -11.51 20.11 2.16
N GLU A 27 -12.35 19.64 1.22
CA GLU A 27 -13.70 19.15 1.50
C GLU A 27 -13.73 17.91 2.42
N LEU A 28 -12.60 17.20 2.59
CA LEU A 28 -12.49 16.09 3.54
C LEU A 28 -12.30 16.58 4.98
N LYS A 29 -11.90 17.85 5.18
CA LYS A 29 -11.70 18.42 6.51
C LYS A 29 -13.04 18.55 7.23
N PRO A 30 -13.12 18.17 8.50
CA PRO A 30 -14.35 18.29 9.26
C PRO A 30 -14.71 19.76 9.53
N ASP A 31 -15.93 20.16 9.18
CA ASP A 31 -16.52 21.44 9.60
C ASP A 31 -16.68 21.46 11.14
N SER A 32 -15.88 22.27 11.83
CA SER A 32 -16.07 22.80 13.20
C SER A 32 -16.93 21.96 14.17
N GLY A 33 -16.57 20.70 14.41
CA GLY A 33 -17.22 19.85 15.42
C GLY A 33 -18.60 19.28 15.04
N LYS A 34 -19.11 19.51 13.82
CA LYS A 34 -20.42 18.98 13.38
C LYS A 34 -20.50 17.45 13.31
N TYR A 35 -19.34 16.77 13.29
CA TYR A 35 -19.24 15.31 13.33
C TYR A 35 -19.58 14.71 14.72
N LEU A 36 -19.63 15.55 15.76
CA LEU A 36 -19.98 15.18 17.13
C LEU A 36 -21.44 15.43 17.48
N SER A 37 -22.32 15.78 16.52
CA SER A 37 -23.73 16.11 16.82
C SER A 37 -24.31 15.10 17.83
N ASP A 38 -24.57 15.61 19.03
CA ASP A 38 -24.72 14.80 20.24
C ASP A 38 -25.74 13.69 20.02
N MET A 39 -25.34 12.42 20.25
CA MET A 39 -26.16 11.19 20.17
C MET A 39 -26.15 10.40 18.85
N GLN A 40 -25.21 10.62 17.92
CA GLN A 40 -25.14 9.70 16.77
C GLN A 40 -24.63 8.31 17.22
N THR A 41 -25.48 7.30 17.05
CA THR A 41 -25.14 5.90 17.29
C THR A 41 -24.94 5.21 15.95
N PHE A 42 -23.77 4.58 15.77
CA PHE A 42 -23.41 3.85 14.58
C PHE A 42 -23.66 2.36 14.77
N ASN A 43 -24.44 1.74 13.87
CA ASN A 43 -24.69 0.31 13.93
C ASN A 43 -23.59 -0.43 13.16
N LEU A 44 -22.87 -1.31 13.85
CA LEU A 44 -21.91 -2.22 13.24
C LEU A 44 -22.63 -3.33 12.47
N PRO A 45 -21.99 -3.93 11.45
CA PRO A 45 -22.51 -5.11 10.77
C PRO A 45 -22.81 -6.30 11.70
N SER A 46 -22.14 -6.36 12.86
CA SER A 46 -22.36 -7.37 13.90
C SER A 46 -23.65 -7.14 14.72
N GLY A 47 -24.37 -6.04 14.50
CA GLY A 47 -25.54 -5.64 15.28
C GLY A 47 -25.21 -4.81 16.53
N ASN A 48 -23.93 -4.70 16.89
CA ASN A 48 -23.48 -3.87 18.00
C ASN A 48 -23.59 -2.37 17.68
N LYS A 49 -23.81 -1.56 18.71
CA LYS A 49 -23.93 -0.10 18.59
C LYS A 49 -22.68 0.59 19.13
N VAL A 50 -22.14 1.51 18.35
CA VAL A 50 -21.01 2.36 18.74
C VAL A 50 -21.54 3.78 18.90
N LYS A 51 -21.46 4.33 20.11
CA LYS A 51 -21.74 5.75 20.34
C LYS A 51 -20.54 6.54 19.82
N VAL A 52 -20.78 7.50 18.94
CA VAL A 52 -19.71 8.40 18.47
C VAL A 52 -19.33 9.33 19.63
N THR A 53 -18.07 9.29 20.05
CA THR A 53 -17.51 10.14 21.11
C THR A 53 -16.18 10.71 20.63
N GLN A 54 -15.67 11.75 21.31
CA GLN A 54 -14.38 12.31 20.92
C GLN A 54 -13.22 11.32 21.16
N GLU A 55 -13.38 10.39 22.10
CA GLU A 55 -12.37 9.39 22.47
C GLU A 55 -12.19 8.29 21.42
N ASN A 56 -13.23 7.97 20.65
CA ASN A 56 -13.16 6.93 19.62
C ASN A 56 -13.00 7.47 18.20
N ILE A 57 -12.74 8.77 18.06
CA ILE A 57 -12.46 9.42 16.78
C ILE A 57 -10.95 9.62 16.63
N GLY A 58 -10.39 8.98 15.61
CA GLY A 58 -9.00 9.14 15.19
C GLY A 58 -8.90 9.92 13.88
N GLN A 59 -7.67 10.30 13.53
CA GLN A 59 -7.33 10.87 12.23
C GLN A 59 -6.46 9.88 11.44
N LEU A 60 -6.81 9.68 10.17
CA LEU A 60 -6.04 8.86 9.23
C LEU A 60 -5.44 9.78 8.16
N ASN A 61 -4.12 9.85 8.10
CA ASN A 61 -3.41 10.63 7.07
C ASN A 61 -3.40 9.86 5.75
N LEU A 62 -3.88 10.50 4.69
CA LEU A 62 -3.96 9.90 3.35
C LEU A 62 -2.59 9.75 2.69
N PHE A 63 -1.68 10.69 2.95
CA PHE A 63 -0.36 10.78 2.33
C PHE A 63 0.73 10.93 3.40
N VAL A 64 1.93 10.45 3.07
CA VAL A 64 3.13 10.63 3.87
C VAL A 64 3.77 11.97 3.53
N ASP A 65 4.27 12.65 4.57
CA ASP A 65 5.04 13.91 4.50
C ASP A 65 4.34 15.05 3.75
N ASP A 66 3.02 15.12 3.89
CA ASP A 66 2.20 16.19 3.31
C ASP A 66 1.98 17.32 4.32
N ASP A 67 2.15 18.57 3.88
CA ASP A 67 2.03 19.77 4.71
C ASP A 67 1.18 20.86 4.01
N PRO A 68 -0.04 21.15 4.51
CA PRO A 68 -0.72 20.53 5.65
C PRO A 68 -1.21 19.10 5.35
N PRO A 69 -1.36 18.23 6.37
CA PRO A 69 -1.76 16.85 6.15
C PRO A 69 -3.22 16.74 5.70
N HIS A 70 -3.46 16.02 4.60
CA HIS A 70 -4.79 15.58 4.21
C HIS A 70 -5.20 14.37 5.05
N SER A 71 -6.17 14.56 5.95
CA SER A 71 -6.62 13.54 6.89
C SER A 71 -8.11 13.24 6.78
N LEU A 72 -8.48 12.02 7.16
CA LEU A 72 -9.85 11.55 7.29
C LEU A 72 -10.17 11.34 8.77
N LEU A 73 -11.38 11.69 9.20
CA LEU A 73 -11.86 11.24 10.51
C LEU A 73 -12.31 9.79 10.43
N ALA A 74 -11.76 8.97 11.34
CA ALA A 74 -12.06 7.57 11.50
C ALA A 74 -12.75 7.33 12.83
N LEU A 75 -13.80 6.52 12.82
CA LEU A 75 -14.45 6.00 14.02
C LEU A 75 -13.84 4.64 14.33
N HIS A 76 -13.40 4.44 15.57
CA HIS A 76 -12.80 3.22 16.06
C HIS A 76 -13.78 2.42 16.93
N ALA A 77 -13.56 1.11 17.02
CA ALA A 77 -14.35 0.26 17.90
C ALA A 77 -14.06 0.61 19.39
N PRO A 78 -15.07 0.62 20.28
CA PRO A 78 -14.88 1.02 21.69
C PRO A 78 -13.87 0.19 22.48
N ALA A 79 -13.59 -1.04 22.04
CA ALA A 79 -12.68 -1.96 22.72
C ALA A 79 -11.34 -2.14 21.97
N ASP A 80 -11.19 -1.53 20.80
CA ASP A 80 -10.01 -1.68 19.95
C ASP A 80 -9.78 -0.42 19.10
N GLU A 81 -8.85 0.41 19.55
CA GLU A 81 -8.42 1.64 18.86
C GLU A 81 -7.71 1.36 17.53
N THR A 82 -7.33 0.12 17.22
CA THR A 82 -6.78 -0.22 15.91
C THR A 82 -7.87 -0.54 14.89
N GLN A 83 -9.07 -0.89 15.36
CA GLN A 83 -10.16 -1.31 14.49
C GLN A 83 -10.99 -0.11 14.02
N VAL A 84 -10.72 0.35 12.80
CA VAL A 84 -11.54 1.38 12.14
C VAL A 84 -12.85 0.76 11.62
N VAL A 85 -13.98 1.34 12.05
CA VAL A 85 -15.34 0.85 11.70
C VAL A 85 -16.10 1.76 10.74
N ALA A 86 -15.80 3.05 10.74
CA ALA A 86 -16.44 4.03 9.84
C ALA A 86 -15.52 5.20 9.52
N ILE A 87 -15.75 5.87 8.39
CA ILE A 87 -15.10 7.13 8.01
C ILE A 87 -16.16 8.23 7.91
N TYR A 88 -15.83 9.42 8.38
CA TYR A 88 -16.66 10.60 8.17
C TYR A 88 -16.43 11.19 6.79
N LEU A 89 -17.44 11.15 5.93
CA LEU A 89 -17.40 11.68 4.56
C LEU A 89 -18.73 12.33 4.24
N HIS A 90 -18.72 13.47 3.53
CA HIS A 90 -19.94 14.15 3.11
C HIS A 90 -20.90 14.43 4.29
N ARG A 91 -20.35 14.89 5.41
CA ARG A 91 -21.06 15.19 6.67
C ARG A 91 -21.83 14.01 7.28
N LYS A 92 -21.36 12.79 7.06
CA LYS A 92 -21.99 11.56 7.55
C LYS A 92 -20.94 10.49 7.87
N TRP A 93 -21.20 9.68 8.89
CA TRP A 93 -20.43 8.46 9.15
C TRP A 93 -20.83 7.34 8.19
N TRP A 94 -19.86 6.82 7.46
CA TRP A 94 -20.02 5.73 6.50
C TRP A 94 -19.29 4.48 6.98
N PRO A 95 -19.97 3.31 7.04
CA PRO A 95 -19.27 2.04 7.23
C PRO A 95 -18.19 1.84 6.16
N ILE A 96 -17.03 1.30 6.53
CA ILE A 96 -15.92 1.07 5.59
C ILE A 96 -16.39 0.38 4.30
N TYR A 97 -17.18 -0.68 4.43
CA TYR A 97 -17.68 -1.44 3.28
C TYR A 97 -18.65 -0.67 2.39
N GLU A 98 -19.36 0.33 2.92
CA GLU A 98 -20.24 1.19 2.12
C GLU A 98 -19.46 2.28 1.39
N VAL A 99 -18.30 2.72 1.91
CA VAL A 99 -17.42 3.66 1.20
C VAL A 99 -16.87 3.05 -0.09
N LEU A 100 -16.66 1.75 -0.12
CA LEU A 100 -16.17 1.01 -1.30
C LEU A 100 -17.23 0.79 -2.38
N LYS A 101 -18.49 1.15 -2.13
CA LYS A 101 -19.60 0.89 -3.06
C LYS A 101 -19.82 2.06 -4.00
N THR A 102 -20.46 1.79 -5.12
CA THR A 102 -20.92 2.77 -6.09
C THR A 102 -22.27 2.35 -6.66
N SER A 103 -23.11 3.35 -6.92
CA SER A 103 -24.38 3.19 -7.62
C SER A 103 -24.23 3.46 -9.12
N SER A 104 -23.07 3.94 -9.55
CA SER A 104 -22.79 4.25 -10.95
C SER A 104 -22.46 2.99 -11.74
N LYS A 105 -23.29 2.68 -12.74
CA LYS A 105 -23.03 1.57 -13.67
C LYS A 105 -21.80 1.79 -14.55
N SER A 106 -21.32 3.02 -14.68
CA SER A 106 -20.10 3.32 -15.44
C SER A 106 -18.82 2.90 -14.72
N ARG A 107 -18.88 2.71 -13.38
CA ARG A 107 -17.76 2.21 -12.59
C ARG A 107 -17.74 0.69 -12.62
N CYS A 108 -17.15 0.15 -13.68
CA CYS A 108 -17.03 -1.29 -13.93
C CYS A 108 -15.66 -1.59 -14.54
N GLY A 109 -15.01 -2.67 -14.09
CA GLY A 109 -13.68 -3.06 -14.56
C GLY A 109 -12.55 -2.24 -13.93
N LEU A 110 -11.38 -2.26 -14.57
CA LEU A 110 -10.19 -1.54 -14.11
C LEU A 110 -10.25 -0.08 -14.57
N LEU A 111 -10.39 0.83 -13.61
CA LEU A 111 -10.46 2.26 -13.86
C LEU A 111 -9.31 3.00 -13.20
N LEU A 112 -8.79 4.01 -13.91
CA LEU A 112 -7.76 4.91 -13.39
C LEU A 112 -8.29 5.69 -12.18
N VAL A 113 -7.43 5.86 -11.17
CA VAL A 113 -7.74 6.70 -10.00
C VAL A 113 -7.53 8.17 -10.37
N GLU A 114 -8.63 8.90 -10.54
CA GLU A 114 -8.63 10.29 -11.00
C GLU A 114 -9.25 11.25 -9.96
N SER A 115 -10.20 10.78 -9.17
CA SER A 115 -10.90 11.61 -8.18
C SER A 115 -10.34 11.48 -6.76
N VAL A 116 -10.60 12.50 -5.93
CA VAL A 116 -10.29 12.49 -4.47
C VAL A 116 -10.91 11.28 -3.79
N MET A 117 -12.17 10.96 -4.11
CA MET A 117 -12.87 9.83 -3.50
C MET A 117 -12.29 8.47 -3.92
N GLU A 118 -11.80 8.33 -5.16
CA GLU A 118 -11.09 7.12 -5.57
C GLU A 118 -9.74 7.00 -4.85
N ARG A 119 -9.06 8.11 -4.56
CA ARG A 119 -7.84 8.13 -3.74
C ARG A 119 -8.12 7.71 -2.30
N VAL A 120 -9.23 8.17 -1.73
CA VAL A 120 -9.73 7.68 -0.42
C VAL A 120 -9.98 6.17 -0.46
N ILE A 121 -10.64 5.65 -1.50
CA ILE A 121 -10.91 4.21 -1.63
C ILE A 121 -9.61 3.41 -1.77
N LEU A 122 -8.64 3.89 -2.56
CA LEU A 122 -7.32 3.29 -2.68
C LEU A 122 -6.61 3.22 -1.32
N PHE A 123 -6.65 4.31 -0.56
CA PHE A 123 -6.12 4.36 0.81
C PHE A 123 -6.81 3.33 1.73
N LEU A 124 -8.15 3.27 1.72
CA LEU A 124 -8.89 2.32 2.55
C LEU A 124 -8.61 0.86 2.17
N LEU A 125 -8.49 0.55 0.87
CA LEU A 125 -8.13 -0.79 0.41
C LEU A 125 -6.74 -1.21 0.90
N SER A 126 -5.76 -0.30 0.80
CA SER A 126 -4.36 -0.57 1.15
C SER A 126 -4.10 -0.61 2.65
N GLN A 127 -4.55 0.40 3.40
CA GLN A 127 -4.18 0.58 4.81
C GLN A 127 -5.15 -0.09 5.76
N ILE A 128 -6.45 0.01 5.49
CA ILE A 128 -7.47 -0.46 6.43
C ILE A 128 -7.88 -1.90 6.10
N ILE A 129 -8.29 -2.16 4.86
CA ILE A 129 -8.82 -3.46 4.49
C ILE A 129 -7.69 -4.49 4.44
N PHE A 130 -6.64 -4.25 3.66
CA PHE A 130 -5.49 -5.14 3.65
C PHE A 130 -4.71 -5.10 4.98
N GLY A 131 -4.37 -3.91 5.48
CA GLY A 131 -3.48 -3.76 6.63
C GLY A 131 -4.08 -4.15 7.98
N ILE A 132 -5.41 -4.10 8.14
CA ILE A 132 -6.09 -4.36 9.42
C ILE A 132 -7.12 -5.49 9.29
N LEU A 133 -8.08 -5.38 8.37
CA LEU A 133 -9.26 -6.27 8.34
C LEU A 133 -9.02 -7.64 7.69
N GLU A 134 -8.15 -7.71 6.69
CA GLU A 134 -7.85 -8.92 5.91
C GLU A 134 -6.36 -9.31 6.01
N ARG A 135 -5.71 -8.91 7.10
CA ARG A 135 -4.29 -9.16 7.33
C ARG A 135 -3.99 -10.68 7.24
N PRO A 136 -3.06 -11.11 6.37
CA PRO A 136 -2.63 -12.51 6.35
C PRO A 136 -1.95 -12.88 7.68
N LEU A 137 -2.33 -14.01 8.27
CA LEU A 137 -1.69 -14.52 9.48
C LEU A 137 -0.24 -14.92 9.16
N GLY A 138 0.73 -14.36 9.91
CA GLY A 138 2.15 -14.71 9.78
C GLY A 138 2.95 -13.90 8.75
N GLU A 139 2.34 -12.94 8.04
CA GLU A 139 3.06 -12.02 7.16
C GLU A 139 3.09 -10.62 7.78
N ASN A 140 4.29 -10.11 8.08
CA ASN A 140 4.50 -8.72 8.56
C ASN A 140 4.62 -7.71 7.40
N MET A 141 3.91 -7.95 6.29
CA MET A 141 3.93 -7.05 5.13
C MET A 141 2.84 -5.99 5.23
N TYR A 142 3.27 -4.73 5.27
CA TYR A 142 2.39 -3.57 5.14
C TYR A 142 2.67 -2.90 3.80
N PHE A 143 1.63 -2.45 3.12
CA PHE A 143 1.82 -1.51 2.03
C PHE A 143 2.11 -0.15 2.62
N SER A 144 3.18 0.49 2.17
CA SER A 144 3.36 1.92 2.42
C SER A 144 2.19 2.70 1.81
N THR A 145 1.83 3.82 2.42
CA THR A 145 0.85 4.73 1.84
C THR A 145 1.32 5.19 0.47
N HIS A 146 0.41 5.20 -0.51
CA HIS A 146 0.74 5.63 -1.85
C HIS A 146 0.80 7.15 -1.94
N PRO A 147 1.84 7.73 -2.57
CA PRO A 147 1.91 9.16 -2.85
C PRO A 147 0.67 9.65 -3.61
N MET A 148 0.33 10.93 -3.42
CA MET A 148 -0.84 11.58 -4.05
C MET A 148 -0.91 11.37 -5.57
N ARG A 149 0.24 11.40 -6.24
CA ARG A 149 0.36 11.29 -7.71
C ARG A 149 0.74 9.90 -8.20
N GLU A 150 0.81 8.91 -7.31
CA GLU A 150 1.10 7.52 -7.68
C GLU A 150 0.08 7.03 -8.71
N TYR A 151 0.53 6.39 -9.78
CA TYR A 151 -0.41 5.84 -10.76
C TYR A 151 -1.07 4.61 -10.17
N ALA A 152 -2.40 4.57 -10.20
CA ALA A 152 -3.16 3.46 -9.62
C ALA A 152 -4.43 3.20 -10.42
N LYS A 153 -4.88 1.95 -10.46
CA LYS A 153 -6.21 1.59 -10.93
C LYS A 153 -6.97 0.84 -9.86
N ILE A 154 -8.28 1.11 -9.76
CA ILE A 154 -9.21 0.35 -8.91
C ILE A 154 -9.99 -0.59 -9.81
N LEU A 155 -10.11 -1.85 -9.38
CA LEU A 155 -11.00 -2.83 -10.00
C LEU A 155 -12.38 -2.73 -9.37
N TRP A 156 -13.36 -2.37 -10.19
CA TRP A 156 -14.77 -2.30 -9.83
C TRP A 156 -15.52 -3.52 -10.35
N GLN A 157 -16.22 -4.21 -9.46
CA GLN A 157 -17.05 -5.36 -9.82
C GLN A 157 -18.30 -5.38 -8.95
N ASP A 158 -19.46 -5.60 -9.58
CA ASP A 158 -20.77 -5.67 -8.94
C ASP A 158 -21.09 -4.47 -8.02
N GLY A 159 -20.69 -3.27 -8.45
CA GLY A 159 -20.92 -2.03 -7.69
C GLY A 159 -20.00 -1.85 -6.48
N GLU A 160 -18.93 -2.65 -6.34
CA GLU A 160 -17.94 -2.50 -5.29
C GLU A 160 -16.52 -2.36 -5.84
N ALA A 161 -15.66 -1.62 -5.13
CA ALA A 161 -14.22 -1.69 -5.31
C ALA A 161 -13.71 -3.02 -4.69
N VAL A 162 -13.18 -3.91 -5.54
CA VAL A 162 -12.81 -5.27 -5.14
C VAL A 162 -11.30 -5.49 -5.06
N GLY A 163 -10.52 -4.55 -5.59
CA GLY A 163 -9.07 -4.57 -5.55
C GLY A 163 -8.47 -3.36 -6.23
N PHE A 164 -7.15 -3.27 -6.24
CA PHE A 164 -6.41 -2.22 -6.93
C PHE A 164 -5.03 -2.71 -7.34
N TYR A 165 -4.37 -1.94 -8.19
CA TYR A 165 -2.93 -2.02 -8.35
C TYR A 165 -2.30 -0.63 -8.53
N THR A 166 -1.02 -0.50 -8.21
CA THR A 166 -0.22 0.72 -8.40
C THR A 166 0.95 0.50 -9.36
N ILE A 167 1.41 1.56 -10.02
CA ILE A 167 2.56 1.54 -10.93
C ILE A 167 3.54 2.65 -10.56
N LYS A 168 4.79 2.26 -10.33
CA LYS A 168 5.94 3.17 -10.37
C LYS A 168 6.29 3.43 -11.83
N LYS A 169 6.11 4.67 -12.28
CA LYS A 169 6.35 5.04 -13.68
C LYS A 169 7.85 5.10 -13.94
N LYS A 170 8.26 4.71 -15.13
CA LYS A 170 9.62 4.99 -15.61
C LYS A 170 9.91 6.50 -15.50
N GLY A 171 11.03 6.84 -14.89
CA GLY A 171 11.44 8.21 -14.60
C GLY A 171 10.84 8.83 -13.35
N SER A 172 9.94 8.15 -12.60
CA SER A 172 9.52 8.63 -11.29
C SER A 172 10.60 8.35 -10.24
N LEU A 173 10.70 9.20 -9.22
CA LEU A 173 11.65 9.03 -8.13
C LEU A 173 11.37 7.72 -7.35
N CYS A 174 12.44 7.03 -6.94
CA CYS A 174 12.36 5.83 -6.10
C CYS A 174 12.05 6.19 -4.65
N ASP A 175 12.69 7.25 -4.17
CA ASP A 175 12.49 7.85 -2.86
C ASP A 175 12.82 9.36 -2.95
N GLY A 176 12.49 10.11 -1.90
CA GLY A 176 12.72 11.57 -1.85
C GLY A 176 14.17 12.00 -1.60
N CYS A 177 15.09 11.07 -1.31
CA CYS A 177 16.40 11.39 -0.72
C CYS A 177 17.59 11.02 -1.61
N THR A 178 17.47 9.99 -2.44
CA THR A 178 18.57 9.43 -3.24
C THR A 178 18.65 10.05 -4.64
N GLY A 179 17.58 10.72 -5.08
CA GLY A 179 17.46 11.27 -6.43
C GLY A 179 17.41 10.20 -7.54
N GLN A 180 17.33 8.92 -7.18
CA GLN A 180 17.26 7.81 -8.13
C GLN A 180 15.85 7.72 -8.72
N SER A 181 15.74 7.35 -9.99
CA SER A 181 14.46 7.22 -10.69
C SER A 181 14.30 5.83 -11.29
N TYR A 182 13.07 5.33 -11.37
CA TYR A 182 12.80 4.01 -11.94
C TYR A 182 13.20 3.94 -13.43
N HIS A 183 13.96 2.92 -13.81
CA HIS A 183 14.46 2.75 -15.19
C HIS A 183 13.47 2.01 -16.11
N LEU A 184 12.38 1.50 -15.56
CA LEU A 184 11.28 0.83 -16.26
C LEU A 184 9.98 1.00 -15.48
N PRO A 185 8.80 0.84 -16.10
CA PRO A 185 7.55 0.78 -15.35
C PRO A 185 7.51 -0.47 -14.46
N VAL A 186 7.11 -0.31 -13.20
CA VAL A 186 7.02 -1.41 -12.23
C VAL A 186 5.61 -1.48 -11.64
N LEU A 187 4.99 -2.65 -11.74
CA LEU A 187 3.77 -3.01 -11.01
C LEU A 187 4.13 -3.20 -9.55
N ASP A 188 3.73 -2.24 -8.73
CA ASP A 188 4.31 -2.07 -7.40
C ASP A 188 3.51 -2.75 -6.31
N THR A 189 2.23 -2.40 -6.21
CA THR A 189 1.30 -3.04 -5.29
C THR A 189 0.16 -3.65 -6.08
N VAL A 190 -0.24 -4.88 -5.74
CA VAL A 190 -1.42 -5.53 -6.29
C VAL A 190 -2.21 -6.14 -5.14
N TYR A 191 -3.49 -5.83 -5.08
CA TYR A 191 -4.34 -6.35 -4.02
C TYR A 191 -5.75 -6.67 -4.55
N VAL A 192 -6.24 -7.84 -4.13
CA VAL A 192 -7.62 -8.29 -4.35
C VAL A 192 -8.19 -8.69 -3.00
N ARG A 193 -9.37 -8.13 -2.67
CA ARG A 193 -10.08 -8.44 -1.43
C ARG A 193 -10.39 -9.93 -1.32
N SER A 194 -10.30 -10.46 -0.11
CA SER A 194 -10.25 -11.90 0.15
C SER A 194 -11.47 -12.65 -0.37
N ARG A 195 -12.67 -12.06 -0.23
CA ARG A 195 -13.93 -12.62 -0.76
C ARG A 195 -14.00 -12.69 -2.29
N TRP A 196 -13.15 -11.94 -3.00
CA TRP A 196 -13.10 -11.87 -4.45
C TRP A 196 -11.91 -12.64 -5.06
N ARG A 197 -11.01 -13.20 -4.22
CA ARG A 197 -9.87 -13.99 -4.69
C ARG A 197 -10.31 -15.29 -5.36
N LYS A 198 -9.40 -15.90 -6.11
CA LYS A 198 -9.61 -17.14 -6.91
C LYS A 198 -10.60 -17.00 -8.08
N ASN A 199 -11.01 -15.78 -8.43
CA ASN A 199 -11.85 -15.48 -9.60
C ASN A 199 -11.06 -14.92 -10.80
N GLY A 200 -9.73 -15.08 -10.84
CA GLY A 200 -8.89 -14.59 -11.94
C GLY A 200 -8.59 -13.08 -11.95
N LEU A 201 -9.04 -12.33 -10.96
CA LEU A 201 -8.89 -10.86 -10.92
C LEU A 201 -7.41 -10.39 -10.87
N GLY A 202 -6.53 -11.12 -10.17
CA GLY A 202 -5.11 -10.80 -10.17
C GLY A 202 -4.46 -11.00 -11.54
N LEU A 203 -4.91 -12.02 -12.29
CA LEU A 203 -4.46 -12.26 -13.67
C LEU A 203 -4.95 -11.14 -14.60
N GLN A 204 -6.20 -10.68 -14.42
CA GLN A 204 -6.74 -9.54 -15.16
C GLN A 204 -5.93 -8.26 -14.91
N MET A 205 -5.56 -7.97 -13.65
CA MET A 205 -4.72 -6.81 -13.31
C MET A 205 -3.33 -6.91 -13.95
N LEU A 206 -2.68 -8.07 -13.89
CA LEU A 206 -1.37 -8.27 -14.53
C LEU A 206 -1.45 -8.10 -16.06
N GLN A 207 -2.49 -8.66 -16.68
CA GLN A 207 -2.71 -8.54 -18.13
C GLN A 207 -2.94 -7.09 -18.55
N ASP A 208 -3.76 -6.33 -17.80
CA ASP A 208 -4.00 -4.91 -18.05
C ASP A 208 -2.71 -4.09 -17.91
N PHE A 209 -1.90 -4.33 -16.88
CA PHE A 209 -0.59 -3.71 -16.72
C PHE A 209 0.32 -3.98 -17.94
N CYS A 210 0.54 -5.25 -18.29
CA CYS A 210 1.41 -5.64 -19.40
C CYS A 210 0.97 -5.06 -20.75
N SER A 211 -0.35 -5.02 -20.98
CA SER A 211 -0.97 -4.52 -22.22
C SER A 211 -0.94 -3.00 -22.31
N SER A 212 -0.89 -2.29 -21.17
CA SER A 212 -0.85 -0.82 -21.14
C SER A 212 0.49 -0.21 -21.58
N MET A 213 1.56 -1.02 -21.65
CA MET A 213 2.93 -0.53 -21.91
C MET A 213 3.60 -1.14 -23.15
N PRO A 214 2.92 -1.32 -24.31
CA PRO A 214 3.40 -2.19 -25.40
C PRO A 214 4.75 -1.78 -26.02
N LYS A 215 5.19 -0.53 -25.82
CA LYS A 215 6.45 0.00 -26.33
C LYS A 215 7.66 -0.28 -25.43
N GLU A 216 7.44 -0.67 -24.18
CA GLU A 216 8.53 -0.92 -23.24
C GLU A 216 9.09 -2.32 -23.46
N SER A 217 10.40 -2.41 -23.73
CA SER A 217 11.09 -3.68 -23.92
C SER A 217 11.22 -4.51 -22.64
N ALA A 218 11.15 -3.86 -21.48
CA ALA A 218 11.13 -4.49 -20.17
C ALA A 218 10.14 -3.78 -19.25
N ILE A 219 9.38 -4.57 -18.48
CA ILE A 219 8.49 -4.11 -17.42
C ILE A 219 8.72 -4.92 -16.15
N GLY A 220 8.42 -4.32 -15.00
CA GLY A 220 8.74 -4.87 -13.70
C GLY A 220 7.53 -5.24 -12.85
N ILE A 221 7.76 -6.12 -11.88
CA ILE A 221 6.95 -6.30 -10.67
C ILE A 221 7.91 -6.05 -9.50
N SER A 222 7.48 -5.28 -8.51
CA SER A 222 8.32 -4.95 -7.35
C SER A 222 8.76 -6.21 -6.60
N TYR A 223 10.04 -6.24 -6.23
CA TYR A 223 10.59 -7.22 -5.30
C TYR A 223 10.21 -6.89 -3.85
N PRO A 224 9.93 -7.89 -3.00
CA PRO A 224 9.80 -9.31 -3.32
C PRO A 224 8.42 -9.65 -3.90
N ILE A 225 8.37 -10.53 -4.90
CA ILE A 225 7.12 -11.08 -5.41
C ILE A 225 6.54 -12.06 -4.38
N SER A 226 5.28 -11.85 -3.97
CA SER A 226 4.59 -12.78 -3.07
C SER A 226 4.30 -14.12 -3.76
N ALA A 227 4.19 -15.21 -2.99
CA ALA A 227 3.88 -16.53 -3.55
C ALA A 227 2.57 -16.55 -4.38
N SER A 228 1.55 -15.80 -3.93
CA SER A 228 0.31 -15.65 -4.68
C SER A 228 0.53 -14.94 -6.02
N MET A 229 1.29 -13.83 -6.03
CA MET A 229 1.57 -13.09 -7.26
C MET A 229 2.45 -13.88 -8.21
N PHE A 230 3.41 -14.65 -7.69
CA PHE A 230 4.23 -15.56 -8.48
C PHE A 230 3.38 -16.60 -9.22
N GLY A 231 2.36 -17.16 -8.56
CA GLY A 231 1.38 -18.05 -9.19
C GLY A 231 0.58 -17.37 -10.31
N VAL A 232 0.23 -16.08 -10.15
CA VAL A 232 -0.41 -15.28 -11.20
C VAL A 232 0.54 -15.08 -12.39
N CYS A 233 1.80 -14.70 -12.14
CA CYS A 233 2.82 -14.56 -13.18
C CYS A 233 3.02 -15.85 -13.97
N LYS A 234 3.11 -16.98 -13.27
CA LYS A 234 3.24 -18.30 -13.90
C LYS A 234 2.11 -18.56 -14.89
N LYS A 235 0.85 -18.42 -14.44
CA LYS A 235 -0.32 -18.64 -15.29
C LYS A 235 -0.36 -17.69 -16.49
N TYR A 236 0.04 -16.43 -16.28
CA TYR A 236 0.12 -15.43 -17.35
C TYR A 236 1.17 -15.81 -18.42
N LEU A 237 2.38 -16.15 -17.99
CA LEU A 237 3.52 -16.44 -18.88
C LEU A 237 3.43 -17.82 -19.56
N GLU A 238 2.65 -18.74 -19.01
CA GLU A 238 2.28 -20.00 -19.67
C GLU A 238 1.49 -19.73 -20.96
N THR A 239 0.62 -18.71 -20.96
CA THR A 239 -0.28 -18.37 -22.07
C THR A 239 0.25 -17.26 -22.99
N HIS A 240 1.11 -16.37 -22.49
CA HIS A 240 1.65 -15.22 -23.23
C HIS A 240 3.15 -15.37 -23.45
N GLN A 241 3.54 -16.10 -24.50
CA GLN A 241 4.95 -16.44 -24.74
C GLN A 241 5.82 -15.22 -25.07
N ASP A 242 5.22 -14.25 -25.75
CA ASP A 242 5.80 -12.94 -26.10
C ASP A 242 6.17 -12.10 -24.88
N GLN A 243 5.61 -12.40 -23.71
CA GLN A 243 5.87 -11.67 -22.47
C GLN A 243 6.99 -12.30 -21.63
N ARG A 244 7.46 -13.51 -21.97
CA ARG A 244 8.45 -14.27 -21.18
C ARG A 244 9.78 -13.56 -21.06
N GLU A 245 10.20 -12.85 -22.09
CA GLU A 245 11.47 -12.08 -22.08
C GLU A 245 11.30 -10.67 -21.51
N ARG A 246 10.05 -10.21 -21.31
CA ARG A 246 9.72 -8.82 -21.03
C ARG A 246 9.40 -8.54 -19.56
N LEU A 247 8.98 -9.55 -18.80
CA LEU A 247 8.54 -9.41 -17.40
C LEU A 247 9.64 -9.77 -16.39
N TYR A 248 9.97 -8.81 -15.52
CA TYR A 248 11.03 -8.94 -14.53
C TYR A 248 10.51 -8.71 -13.10
N GLU A 249 11.09 -9.40 -12.14
CA GLU A 249 11.09 -9.00 -10.73
C GLU A 249 12.17 -7.93 -10.55
N VAL A 250 11.84 -6.83 -9.85
CA VAL A 250 12.65 -5.61 -9.85
C VAL A 250 12.88 -5.09 -8.44
N GLU A 251 14.15 -4.98 -8.06
CA GLU A 251 14.58 -4.14 -6.94
C GLU A 251 14.82 -2.71 -7.47
N ALA A 252 14.28 -1.69 -6.79
CA ALA A 252 14.44 -0.29 -7.23
C ALA A 252 15.93 0.14 -7.24
N PRO A 253 16.38 1.01 -8.17
CA PRO A 253 15.66 1.65 -9.30
C PRO A 253 15.40 0.75 -10.51
N GLY A 254 15.86 -0.50 -10.47
CA GLY A 254 15.72 -1.47 -11.54
C GLY A 254 16.77 -1.28 -12.61
N ASP A 255 18.05 -1.27 -12.28
CA ASP A 255 19.13 -1.48 -13.23
C ASP A 255 19.22 -2.93 -13.73
N TRP A 256 20.06 -3.20 -14.75
CA TRP A 256 20.25 -4.55 -15.30
C TRP A 256 20.60 -5.59 -14.23
N SER A 257 21.40 -5.23 -13.22
CA SER A 257 21.75 -6.11 -12.10
C SER A 257 20.65 -6.24 -11.04
N GLN A 258 19.64 -5.39 -11.08
CA GLN A 258 18.54 -5.31 -10.11
C GLN A 258 17.23 -5.87 -10.66
N ARG A 259 17.29 -6.56 -11.80
CA ARG A 259 16.14 -7.19 -12.45
C ARG A 259 16.42 -8.68 -12.59
N ARG A 260 15.42 -9.52 -12.29
CA ARG A 260 15.46 -10.97 -12.52
C ARG A 260 14.29 -11.36 -13.39
N ASN A 261 14.54 -12.07 -14.49
CA ASN A 261 13.45 -12.44 -15.39
C ASN A 261 12.51 -13.44 -14.70
N VAL A 262 11.22 -13.13 -14.65
CA VAL A 262 10.24 -13.93 -13.88
C VAL A 262 10.06 -15.32 -14.49
N TRP A 263 10.04 -15.42 -15.83
CA TRP A 263 9.90 -16.71 -16.50
C TRP A 263 11.07 -17.64 -16.23
N LEU A 264 12.30 -17.13 -16.27
CA LEU A 264 13.50 -17.89 -15.94
C LEU A 264 13.47 -18.35 -14.47
N SER A 265 13.07 -17.48 -13.54
CA SER A 265 12.90 -17.86 -12.12
C SER A 265 11.90 -19.01 -11.95
N ILE A 266 10.76 -18.98 -12.66
CA ILE A 266 9.78 -20.07 -12.65
C ILE A 266 10.38 -21.38 -13.18
N ARG A 267 11.12 -21.33 -14.30
CA ARG A 267 11.72 -22.50 -14.95
C ARG A 267 12.80 -23.15 -14.11
N LEU A 268 13.58 -22.34 -13.40
CA LEU A 268 14.65 -22.79 -12.52
C LEU A 268 14.14 -23.16 -11.12
N GLN A 269 12.82 -23.08 -10.87
CA GLN A 269 12.20 -23.32 -9.56
C GLN A 269 12.83 -22.46 -8.46
N LEU A 270 13.27 -21.25 -8.82
CA LEU A 270 13.69 -20.25 -7.85
C LEU A 270 12.43 -19.76 -7.16
N HIS A 271 12.18 -20.26 -5.95
CA HIS A 271 11.04 -19.85 -5.15
C HIS A 271 11.13 -18.36 -4.83
N PRO A 272 9.98 -17.66 -4.71
CA PRO A 272 9.99 -16.29 -4.21
C PRO A 272 10.67 -16.30 -2.84
N THR A 273 11.71 -15.49 -2.67
CA THR A 273 12.47 -15.43 -1.43
C THR A 273 11.50 -15.02 -0.32
N GLN A 274 11.08 -15.97 0.52
CA GLN A 274 10.56 -15.62 1.84
C GLN A 274 11.66 -14.79 2.49
N SER A 275 11.34 -13.61 3.02
CA SER A 275 12.30 -12.74 3.70
C SER A 275 13.09 -13.57 4.71
N ALA A 276 14.27 -14.02 4.31
CA ALA A 276 15.19 -14.70 5.20
C ALA A 276 15.67 -13.60 6.14
N SER A 277 15.24 -13.68 7.39
CA SER A 277 16.04 -13.14 8.49
C SER A 277 17.42 -13.78 8.35
N SER A 278 18.35 -13.04 7.75
CA SER A 278 19.74 -13.46 7.63
C SER A 278 20.41 -13.28 8.98
N ASP A 279 20.24 -14.28 9.84
CA ASP A 279 21.22 -14.71 10.83
C ASP A 279 21.30 -16.22 10.72
N GLU A 280 22.21 -16.69 9.86
CA GLU A 280 23.09 -17.84 10.10
C GLU A 280 23.96 -18.06 8.86
N SER A 281 25.22 -17.65 8.98
CA SER A 281 26.29 -18.05 8.07
C SER A 281 26.79 -19.44 8.48
N PRO A 282 26.92 -20.43 7.57
CA PRO A 282 27.65 -21.64 7.89
C PRO A 282 29.14 -21.37 7.72
N HIS A 283 29.82 -21.04 8.83
CA HIS A 283 31.28 -21.02 8.88
C HIS A 283 31.82 -22.46 8.77
N SER A 284 32.42 -22.78 7.62
CA SER A 284 33.30 -23.93 7.48
C SER A 284 34.63 -23.62 8.16
N SER A 285 34.81 -24.16 9.36
CA SER A 285 36.06 -24.13 10.13
C SER A 285 37.11 -25.03 9.49
N GLN A 286 38.19 -24.46 8.97
CA GLN A 286 39.48 -25.14 8.91
C GLN A 286 40.50 -24.29 9.65
N VAL A 287 40.77 -24.71 10.89
CA VAL A 287 41.80 -24.20 11.77
C VAL A 287 43.14 -24.73 11.27
N MET A 288 44.07 -23.84 10.95
CA MET A 288 45.49 -24.19 10.93
C MET A 288 46.26 -23.13 11.71
N GLU A 289 46.65 -23.54 12.90
CA GLU A 289 47.37 -22.78 13.91
C GLU A 289 48.82 -22.55 13.47
N ARG A 290 49.26 -21.29 13.39
CA ARG A 290 50.68 -20.92 13.50
C ARG A 290 50.84 -19.68 14.36
N LYS A 291 51.31 -19.90 15.58
CA LYS A 291 51.91 -18.89 16.46
C LYS A 291 53.16 -18.31 15.77
N LEU A 292 53.34 -17.00 15.80
CA LEU A 292 54.65 -16.38 15.99
C LEU A 292 54.55 -14.88 16.37
N ILE A 293 54.92 -14.59 17.63
CA ILE A 293 55.74 -13.46 18.12
C ILE A 293 55.23 -12.01 17.96
N ARG A 294 54.93 -11.38 19.11
CA ARG A 294 55.01 -9.92 19.35
C ARG A 294 56.47 -9.49 19.53
N PRO A 295 56.77 -8.22 19.22
CA PRO A 295 57.46 -7.42 20.23
C PRO A 295 56.81 -6.04 20.49
N GLU A 296 57.02 -5.61 21.73
CA GLU A 296 56.87 -4.26 22.32
C GLU A 296 57.62 -3.19 21.50
N SER A 297 57.51 -1.86 21.62
CA SER A 297 56.97 -0.87 22.58
C SER A 297 57.03 0.50 21.85
N LYS A 298 56.22 1.48 22.25
CA LYS A 298 56.66 2.82 22.73
C LYS A 298 55.50 3.79 22.90
N VAL A 299 55.47 4.36 24.10
CA VAL A 299 54.67 5.49 24.59
C VAL A 299 55.35 6.79 24.17
N PHE A 300 54.60 7.88 23.87
CA PHE A 300 54.80 9.24 24.43
C PHE A 300 53.75 10.27 23.96
N ARG A 301 52.98 10.75 24.95
CA ARG A 301 52.43 12.10 25.28
C ARG A 301 51.84 13.05 24.22
N GLU A 302 50.58 13.41 24.52
CA GLU A 302 49.98 14.75 24.72
C GLU A 302 50.33 15.91 23.78
N LEU A 303 49.28 16.55 23.26
CA LEU A 303 48.96 17.96 23.48
C LEU A 303 47.51 18.22 23.04
N GLU A 304 46.71 18.75 23.97
CA GLU A 304 45.43 19.41 23.68
C GLU A 304 45.71 20.70 22.91
N ASP A 305 44.92 21.00 21.88
CA ASP A 305 44.48 22.38 21.69
C ASP A 305 43.18 22.48 20.88
N ASN A 306 42.42 23.49 21.26
CA ASN A 306 41.01 23.68 21.03
C ASN A 306 40.74 24.53 19.78
N SER A 307 39.53 24.39 19.24
CA SER A 307 38.83 25.32 18.35
C SER A 307 39.06 25.26 16.81
N SER A 308 37.96 24.87 16.15
CA SER A 308 37.40 25.44 14.91
C SER A 308 38.18 25.34 13.59
N SER A 309 37.88 24.30 12.80
CA SER A 309 37.39 24.45 11.41
C SER A 309 37.12 23.10 10.70
N SER A 310 35.88 22.95 10.22
CA SER A 310 35.50 22.28 8.96
C SER A 310 35.92 20.82 8.69
N ARG A 311 34.97 19.87 8.76
CA ARG A 311 34.60 18.89 7.70
C ARG A 311 33.77 17.71 8.23
N ARG A 312 32.78 17.31 7.42
CA ARG A 312 32.28 15.95 7.20
C ARG A 312 31.81 15.15 8.42
N LEU A 313 30.48 15.02 8.54
CA LEU A 313 29.87 13.73 8.87
C LEU A 313 28.85 13.41 7.78
N SER A 314 29.35 12.70 6.78
CA SER A 314 28.53 11.92 5.86
C SER A 314 28.24 10.55 6.48
N PHE A 315 27.13 9.97 6.06
CA PHE A 315 26.84 8.53 6.06
C PHE A 315 26.64 7.87 7.42
N ARG A 316 25.36 7.75 7.79
CA ARG A 316 24.64 6.50 8.13
C ARG A 316 23.38 6.90 8.88
N ASN A 317 22.23 6.81 8.21
CA ASN A 317 20.87 6.60 8.77
C ASN A 317 19.80 6.92 7.70
N CYS A 318 19.79 6.16 6.61
CA CYS A 318 18.66 6.17 5.66
C CYS A 318 18.14 4.78 5.30
N TRP A 319 18.53 3.77 6.07
CA TRP A 319 17.91 2.45 6.03
C TRP A 319 17.55 2.08 7.47
N VAL A 320 16.31 1.64 7.68
CA VAL A 320 15.60 1.45 8.96
C VAL A 320 14.90 2.70 9.52
N SER A 321 13.81 3.11 8.86
CA SER A 321 12.66 3.75 9.54
C SER A 321 11.41 3.58 8.69
N LEU A 322 10.75 2.43 8.84
CA LEU A 322 9.28 2.29 8.70
C LEU A 322 8.77 0.92 9.15
N ILE A 323 9.36 0.35 10.21
CA ILE A 323 8.69 -0.57 11.13
C ILE A 323 9.26 -0.22 12.53
N TYR A 324 8.38 -0.04 13.52
CA TYR A 324 8.63 0.29 14.94
C TYR A 324 8.72 1.78 15.33
N ARG A 325 7.59 2.29 15.83
CA ARG A 325 7.37 3.12 17.04
C ARG A 325 5.85 3.38 17.05
N SER A 326 5.06 3.10 18.08
CA SER A 326 5.23 3.28 19.52
C SER A 326 4.18 2.45 20.24
N TRP A 327 4.53 1.72 21.30
CA TRP A 327 3.79 1.69 22.57
C TRP A 327 4.82 1.34 23.65
N GLY A 328 5.20 2.34 24.44
CA GLY A 328 5.81 2.13 25.75
C GLY A 328 4.75 2.38 26.81
N VAL A 329 4.51 1.40 27.67
CA VAL A 329 4.18 1.64 29.09
C VAL A 329 4.98 0.64 29.92
N SER A 330 5.50 1.19 31.02
CA SER A 330 6.55 0.74 31.93
C SER A 330 6.25 -0.51 32.78
N VAL A 331 7.37 -1.15 33.18
CA VAL A 331 7.61 -2.10 34.28
C VAL A 331 6.87 -3.43 34.26
#